data_AF-A0A843LLW0-F1
#
_entry.id   AF-A0A843LLW0-F1
#
_cell.length_a   1.000
_cell.length_b   1.000
_cell.length_c   1.000
_cell.angle_alpha   90.00
_cell.angle_beta   90.00
_cell.angle_gamma   90.00
#
_symmetry.space_group_name_H-M   'P 1'
#
loop_
_entity.id
_entity.type
_entity.pdbx_description
1 polymer ?
#
loop_
_entity_poly.entity_id
_entity_poly.type
_entity_poly.pdbx_seq_one_letter_code
_entity_poly.pdbx_strand_id
1 'polypeptide(L)' 'MESEERITLTFTEDHKYLLEFSPPAFWMEYARGYGGLPWIEISDERAVIVAENYSYLLDLLVQARLYRLSQMRDDERFQ' A
#
# COMPACT_ATOMS: atom_id res chain seq x y z
N MET A 1 13.87 -12.66 9.59
CA MET A 1 14.20 -11.51 8.74
C MET A 1 12.94 -10.70 8.63
N GLU A 2 12.88 -9.52 9.23
CA GLU A 2 11.79 -8.58 8.95
C GLU A 2 11.90 -8.19 7.48
N SER A 3 10.83 -8.43 6.73
CA SER A 3 10.76 -8.07 5.32
C SER A 3 10.55 -6.56 5.23
N GLU A 4 11.49 -5.85 4.59
CA GLU A 4 11.40 -4.41 4.36
C GLU A 4 10.07 -4.01 3.69
N GLU A 5 9.43 -2.95 4.21
CA GLU A 5 8.13 -2.50 3.71
C GLU A 5 8.24 -2.01 2.27
N ARG A 6 7.41 -2.57 1.40
CA ARG A 6 7.41 -2.28 -0.02
C ARG A 6 6.00 -2.27 -0.58
N ILE A 7 5.84 -1.54 -1.68
CA ILE A 7 4.65 -1.55 -2.51
C ILE A 7 5.11 -1.93 -3.91
N THR A 8 4.58 -3.03 -4.44
CA THR A 8 4.91 -3.51 -5.78
C THR A 8 3.79 -3.11 -6.73
N LEU A 9 4.13 -2.50 -7.86
CA LEU A 9 3.21 -2.19 -8.94
C LEU A 9 3.45 -3.16 -10.10
N THR A 10 2.43 -3.93 -10.46
CA THR A 10 2.41 -4.80 -11.64
C THR A 10 1.15 -4.54 -12.48
N PHE A 11 1.00 -5.27 -13.57
CA PHE A 11 -0.16 -5.17 -14.45
C PHE A 11 -0.92 -6.50 -14.46
N THR A 12 -2.25 -6.44 -14.43
CA THR A 12 -3.10 -7.62 -14.63
C THR A 12 -3.12 -8.03 -16.11
N GLU A 13 -3.67 -9.21 -16.40
CA GLU A 13 -3.88 -9.67 -17.79
C GLU A 13 -4.76 -8.68 -18.59
N ASP A 14 -5.71 -8.03 -17.93
CA ASP A 14 -6.57 -6.97 -18.49
C ASP A 14 -5.92 -5.58 -18.50
N HIS A 15 -4.60 -5.49 -18.33
CA HIS A 15 -3.82 -4.24 -18.38
C HIS A 15 -4.19 -3.22 -17.29
N LYS A 16 -4.80 -3.68 -16.19
CA LYS A 16 -5.07 -2.84 -15.02
C LYS A 16 -3.85 -2.78 -14.11
N TYR A 17 -3.76 -1.75 -13.28
CA TYR A 17 -2.68 -1.61 -12.31
C TYR A 17 -2.98 -2.46 -11.08
N LEU A 18 -2.06 -3.35 -10.71
CA LEU A 18 -2.11 -4.15 -9.49
C LEU A 18 -1.07 -3.63 -8.50
N LEU A 19 -1.53 -3.22 -7.32
CA LEU A 19 -0.67 -2.80 -6.21
C LEU A 19 -0.72 -3.83 -5.10
N GLU A 20 0.46 -4.31 -4.71
CA GLU A 20 0.62 -5.27 -3.64
C GLU A 20 1.51 -4.70 -2.54
N PHE A 21 0.96 -4.67 -1.33
CA PHE A 21 1.57 -4.09 -0.14
C PHE A 21 2.17 -5.20 0.72
N SER A 22 3.46 -5.09 1.04
CA SER A 22 4.18 -6.11 1.81
C SER A 22 5.07 -5.45 2.88
N PRO A 23 5.19 -6.05 4.09
CA PRO A 23 4.41 -7.19 4.57
C PRO A 23 2.95 -6.80 4.90
N PRO A 24 1.96 -7.66 4.64
CA PRO A 24 0.53 -7.33 4.84
C PRO A 24 0.22 -6.85 6.26
N ALA A 25 0.84 -7.48 7.27
CA ALA A 25 0.67 -7.12 8.68
C ALA A 25 1.02 -5.65 8.97
N PHE A 26 2.06 -5.10 8.34
CA PHE A 26 2.45 -3.69 8.51
C PHE A 26 1.40 -2.76 7.90
N TRP A 27 0.84 -3.11 6.74
CA TRP A 27 -0.09 -2.26 5.98
C TRP A 27 -1.55 -2.44 6.39
N MET A 28 -1.87 -3.39 7.28
CA MET A 28 -3.24 -3.75 7.65
C MET A 28 -4.04 -2.57 8.24
N GLU A 29 -3.41 -1.79 9.13
CA GLU A 29 -4.08 -0.63 9.74
C GLU A 29 -4.36 0.45 8.70
N TYR A 30 -3.38 0.75 7.84
CA TYR A 30 -3.56 1.63 6.68
C TYR A 30 -4.69 1.14 5.77
N ALA A 31 -4.71 -0.15 5.42
CA ALA A 31 -5.68 -0.71 4.50
C ALA A 31 -7.11 -0.62 5.04
N ARG A 32 -7.32 -0.88 6.33
CA ARG A 32 -8.62 -0.72 6.99
C ARG A 32 -9.08 0.73 7.10
N GLY A 33 -8.14 1.67 7.22
CA GLY A 33 -8.42 3.10 7.31
C GLY A 33 -8.58 3.81 5.96
N TYR A 34 -8.00 3.28 4.89
CA TYR A 34 -8.03 3.89 3.57
C TYR A 34 -9.37 3.64 2.87
N GLY A 35 -10.20 4.69 2.77
CA GLY A 35 -11.50 4.66 2.09
C GLY A 35 -11.52 5.22 0.67
N GLY A 36 -10.36 5.55 0.08
CA GLY A 36 -10.27 6.19 -1.23
C GLY A 36 -10.50 5.24 -2.42
N LEU A 37 -10.14 3.96 -2.27
CA LEU A 37 -10.36 2.90 -3.26
C LEU A 37 -10.75 1.58 -2.56
N PRO A 38 -11.56 0.73 -3.21
CA PRO A 38 -11.86 -0.59 -2.69
C PRO A 38 -10.63 -1.51 -2.79
N TRP A 39 -10.32 -2.18 -1.68
CA TRP A 39 -9.36 -3.27 -1.67
C TRP A 39 -10.00 -4.52 -2.27
N ILE A 40 -9.25 -5.22 -3.12
CA ILE A 40 -9.67 -6.52 -3.64
C ILE A 40 -9.47 -7.60 -2.58
N GLU A 41 -8.37 -7.50 -1.85
CA GLU A 41 -8.04 -8.42 -0.78
C GLU A 41 -7.33 -7.66 0.34
N ILE A 42 -7.78 -7.91 1.58
CA ILE A 42 -7.06 -7.53 2.79
C ILE A 42 -7.14 -8.73 3.74
N SER A 43 -6.02 -9.40 3.94
CA SER A 43 -5.86 -10.57 4.79
C SER A 43 -4.47 -10.55 5.43
N ASP A 44 -4.24 -11.44 6.40
CA ASP A 44 -2.91 -11.59 7.00
C ASP A 44 -1.87 -12.07 5.97
N GLU A 45 -2.34 -12.62 4.84
CA GLU A 45 -1.51 -13.14 3.74
C GLU A 45 -1.29 -12.10 2.63
N ARG A 46 -2.23 -11.16 2.42
CA ARG A 46 -2.18 -10.24 1.28
C ARG A 46 -2.93 -8.93 1.50
N ALA A 47 -2.39 -7.84 0.95
CA ALA A 47 -3.06 -6.54 0.90
C ALA A 47 -2.93 -5.96 -0.51
N VAL A 48 -4.05 -5.89 -1.25
CA VAL A 48 -4.06 -5.67 -2.70
C VAL A 48 -5.17 -4.74 -3.18
N ILE A 49 -4.81 -3.84 -4.09
CA ILE A 49 -5.73 -2.99 -4.86
C ILE A 49 -5.49 -3.21 -6.36
N VAL A 50 -6.57 -3.23 -7.15
CA VAL A 50 -6.50 -3.04 -8.60
C VAL A 50 -7.21 -1.77 -8.99
N ALA A 51 -6.57 -0.95 -9.81
CA ALA A 51 -7.15 0.27 -10.34
C ALA A 51 -7.06 0.32 -11.87
N GLU A 52 -8.07 0.93 -12.47
CA GLU A 52 -8.12 1.16 -13.92
C GLU A 52 -7.42 2.47 -14.32
N ASN A 53 -7.25 3.40 -13.37
CA ASN A 53 -6.68 4.72 -13.63
C ASN A 53 -5.53 5.06 -12.68
N TYR A 54 -4.42 5.52 -13.25
CA TYR A 54 -3.22 5.96 -12.56
C TYR A 54 -3.45 7.09 -11.55
N SER A 55 -4.38 8.02 -11.83
CA SER A 55 -4.63 9.17 -10.95
C SER A 55 -5.07 8.78 -9.54
N TYR A 56 -5.82 7.70 -9.39
CA TYR A 56 -6.23 7.21 -8.07
C TYR A 56 -5.07 6.57 -7.30
N LEU A 57 -4.08 6.02 -8.01
CA LEU A 57 -2.93 5.40 -7.39
C LEU A 57 -2.02 6.42 -6.73
N LEU A 58 -1.96 7.64 -7.27
CA LEU A 58 -1.06 8.67 -6.76
C LEU A 58 -1.50 9.13 -5.36
N ASP A 59 -2.80 9.33 -5.13
CA ASP A 59 -3.33 9.61 -3.79
C ASP A 59 -3.01 8.47 -2.82
N LEU A 60 -3.32 7.23 -3.22
CA LEU A 60 -3.01 6.03 -2.43
C LEU A 60 -1.53 5.92 -2.06
N LEU A 61 -0.61 6.18 -3.00
CA LEU A 61 0.82 6.10 -2.73
C LEU A 61 1.31 7.21 -1.80
N VAL A 62 0.72 8.41 -1.89
CA VAL A 62 1.00 9.52 -0.95
C VAL A 62 0.52 9.15 0.45
N GLN A 63 -0.72 8.67 0.60
CA GLN A 63 -1.25 8.27 1.91
C GLN A 63 -0.47 7.10 2.51
N ALA A 64 -0.09 6.11 1.70
CA ALA A 64 0.76 5.00 2.13
C ALA A 64 2.15 5.47 2.60
N ARG A 65 2.75 6.47 1.92
CA ARG A 65 4.02 7.07 2.37
C ARG A 65 3.86 7.79 3.70
N LEU A 66 2.79 8.57 3.87
CA LEU A 66 2.51 9.27 5.12
C LEU A 66 2.29 8.30 6.28
N TYR A 67 1.56 7.21 6.05
CA TYR A 67 1.41 6.13 7.02
C TYR A 67 2.75 5.51 7.39
N ARG A 68 3.59 5.15 6.40
CA ARG A 68 4.91 4.58 6.71
C ARG A 68 5.75 5.54 7.56
N LEU A 69 5.77 6.82 7.21
CA LEU A 69 6.49 7.84 7.98
C LEU A 69 5.94 7.96 9.40
N SER A 70 4.61 7.87 9.61
CA SER A 70 4.03 7.95 10.96
C SER A 70 4.37 6.75 11.85
N GLN A 71 4.72 5.61 11.28
CA GLN A 71 5.19 4.43 12.03
C GLN A 71 6.70 4.49 12.38
N MET A 72 7.48 5.33 11.68
CA MET A 72 8.90 5.50 11.94
C MET A 72 9.15 6.35 13.21
N ARG A 73 10.28 6.13 13.88
CA ARG A 73 10.73 6.98 15.00
C ARG A 73 11.14 8.35 14.48
N ASP A 74 11.03 9.38 15.32
CA ASP A 74 11.30 10.78 14.91
C ASP A 74 12.69 10.99 14.29
N ASP A 75 13.71 10.29 14.79
CA ASP A 75 15.09 10.37 14.29
C ASP A 75 15.28 9.79 12.87
N GLU A 76 14.38 8.92 12.43
CA GLU A 76 14.44 8.23 11.13
C GLU A 76 13.55 8.90 10.06
N ARG A 77 12.64 9.79 10.45
CA ARG A 77 11.63 10.41 9.56
C ARG A 77 12.17 11.45 8.58
N PHE A 78 13.34 12.04 8.86
CA PHE A 78 13.89 13.18 8.11
C PHE A 78 15.29 12.95 7.52
N GLN A 79 15.75 11.69 7.47
CA GLN A 79 16.93 11.30 6.69
C GLN A 79 16.53 10.88 5.27
#